data_AF-A0A1F9CGG1-F1
#
_entry.id   AF-A0A1F9CGG1-F1
#
_cell.length_a   1.000
_cell.length_b   1.000
_cell.length_c   1.000
_cell.angle_alpha   90.00
_cell.angle_beta   90.00
_cell.angle_gamma   90.00
#
_symmetry.space_group_name_H-M   'P 1'
#
loop_
_entity.id
_entity.type
_entity.pdbx_description
1 polymer ?
#
loop_
_entity_poly.entity_id
_entity_poly.type
_entity_poly.pdbx_seq_one_letter_code
_entity_poly.pdbx_strand_id
1 'polypeptide(L)'
;MKRSWAVLKKELRSYFVSPIVYVFGTSFLVIFGFLASLQMIRYSIASWQTQSNPAMLGYLSINELLISPLFSNASIVFIFFVPLLTMRLFAEEKKTGTIELLLTYPLRDVEALLGKFGACFGVYLMIVALTVFHILIVILFNGNPELVPLIAGYTGLILMGAAFISFGIFAS
;
A
#
# COMPACT_ATOMS: atom_id res chain seq x y z
N MET A 1 17.69 18.54 9.26
CA MET A 1 17.94 17.24 8.56
C MET A 1 18.44 16.12 9.47
N LYS A 2 19.49 16.29 10.30
CA LYS A 2 19.91 15.22 11.24
C LYS A 2 18.83 14.85 12.28
N ARG A 3 18.02 15.83 12.69
CA ARG A 3 16.95 15.67 13.68
C ARG A 3 15.73 14.92 13.13
N SER A 4 15.25 15.26 11.94
CA SER A 4 14.14 14.54 11.27
C SER A 4 14.47 13.08 10.97
N TRP A 5 15.72 12.78 10.58
CA TRP A 5 16.18 11.40 10.39
C TRP A 5 16.18 10.58 11.70
N ALA A 6 16.56 11.21 12.82
CA ALA A 6 16.51 10.55 14.13
C ALA A 6 15.07 10.19 14.54
N VAL A 7 14.11 11.11 14.29
CA VAL A 7 12.69 10.86 14.50
C VAL A 7 12.21 9.71 13.61
N LEU A 8 12.51 9.76 12.30
CA LEU A 8 12.14 8.71 11.35
C LEU A 8 12.64 7.32 11.79
N LYS A 9 13.91 7.21 12.21
CA LYS A 9 14.49 5.94 12.65
C LYS A 9 13.82 5.43 13.94
N LYS A 10 13.53 6.32 14.89
CA LYS A 10 12.81 5.99 16.12
C LYS A 10 11.40 5.47 15.79
N GLU A 11 10.67 6.17 14.94
CA GLU A 11 9.29 5.84 14.57
C GLU A 11 9.22 4.53 13.77
N LEU A 12 10.09 4.33 12.76
CA LEU A 12 10.19 3.06 12.06
C LEU A 12 10.44 1.91 13.03
N ARG A 13 11.36 2.07 13.97
CA ARG A 13 11.62 1.04 14.99
C ARG A 13 10.38 0.78 15.85
N SER A 14 9.65 1.81 16.24
CA SER A 14 8.38 1.67 16.98
C SER A 14 7.36 0.83 16.19
N TYR A 15 7.22 1.11 14.89
CA TYR A 15 6.34 0.36 13.99
C TYR A 15 6.73 -1.13 13.89
N PHE A 16 8.02 -1.45 13.74
CA PHE A 16 8.49 -2.84 13.64
C PHE A 16 8.57 -3.59 14.96
N VAL A 17 8.58 -2.89 16.10
CA VAL A 17 8.48 -3.52 17.43
C VAL A 17 7.00 -3.78 17.77
N SER A 18 6.09 -2.98 17.23
CA SER A 18 4.66 -3.16 17.44
C SER A 18 4.13 -4.35 16.60
N PRO A 19 3.38 -5.30 17.21
CA PRO A 19 2.77 -6.43 16.49
C PRO A 19 1.80 -6.01 15.38
N ILE A 20 1.30 -4.78 15.48
CA ILE A 20 0.27 -4.20 14.63
C ILE A 20 0.66 -4.18 13.15
N VAL A 21 1.89 -3.80 12.81
CA VAL A 21 2.33 -3.77 11.40
C VAL A 21 2.36 -5.18 10.81
N TYR A 22 2.73 -6.19 11.58
CA TYR A 22 2.75 -7.56 11.10
C TYR A 22 1.34 -8.10 10.89
N VAL A 23 0.43 -7.86 11.84
CA VAL A 23 -0.96 -8.29 11.73
C VAL A 23 -1.65 -7.61 10.54
N PHE A 24 -1.51 -6.29 10.41
CA PHE A 24 -2.13 -5.55 9.32
C PHE A 24 -1.45 -5.79 7.97
N GLY A 25 -0.12 -5.82 7.93
CA GLY A 25 0.60 -6.16 6.70
C GLY A 25 0.23 -7.54 6.18
N THR A 26 0.14 -8.53 7.08
CA THR A 26 -0.27 -9.90 6.72
C THR A 26 -1.73 -9.95 6.29
N SER A 27 -2.66 -9.33 7.02
CA SER A 27 -4.07 -9.34 6.63
C SER A 27 -4.30 -8.63 5.29
N PHE A 28 -3.60 -7.51 5.05
CA PHE A 28 -3.59 -6.84 3.75
C PHE A 28 -3.13 -7.78 2.64
N LEU A 29 -2.00 -8.47 2.82
CA LEU A 29 -1.45 -9.37 1.81
C LEU A 29 -2.36 -10.57 1.55
N VAL A 30 -3.01 -11.13 2.58
CA VAL A 30 -3.98 -12.22 2.42
C VAL A 30 -5.21 -11.74 1.63
N ILE A 31 -5.77 -10.58 1.99
CA ILE A 31 -6.92 -10.00 1.28
C ILE A 31 -6.54 -9.68 -0.17
N PHE A 32 -5.41 -9.01 -0.38
CA PHE A 32 -4.92 -8.67 -1.72
C PHE A 32 -4.65 -9.91 -2.56
N GLY A 33 -4.00 -10.93 -1.99
CA GLY A 33 -3.73 -12.20 -2.67
C GLY A 33 -4.99 -12.97 -3.01
N PHE A 34 -5.99 -12.95 -2.13
CA PHE A 34 -7.31 -13.52 -2.40
C PHE A 34 -8.03 -12.79 -3.54
N LEU A 35 -8.04 -11.45 -3.53
CA LEU A 35 -8.61 -10.67 -4.64
C LEU A 35 -7.86 -10.93 -5.94
N ALA A 36 -6.53 -11.12 -5.88
CA ALA A 36 -5.72 -11.40 -7.04
C ALA A 36 -5.99 -12.78 -7.64
N SER A 37 -6.15 -13.81 -6.80
CA SER A 37 -6.52 -15.14 -7.27
C SER A 37 -7.91 -15.16 -7.91
N LEU A 38 -8.87 -14.39 -7.38
CA LEU A 38 -10.18 -14.23 -8.02
C LEU A 38 -10.08 -13.61 -9.42
N GLN A 39 -9.27 -12.56 -9.61
CA GLN A 39 -9.08 -11.99 -10.95
C GLN A 39 -8.40 -12.99 -11.89
N MET A 40 -7.42 -13.75 -11.40
CA MET A 40 -6.76 -14.81 -12.17
C MET A 40 -7.74 -15.89 -12.64
N ILE A 41 -8.67 -16.31 -11.77
CA ILE A 41 -9.74 -17.26 -12.14
C ILE A 41 -10.63 -16.66 -13.23
N ARG A 42 -11.01 -15.38 -13.12
CA ARG A 42 -11.85 -14.70 -14.14
C ARG A 42 -11.15 -14.63 -15.50
N TYR A 43 -9.86 -14.32 -15.51
CA TYR A 43 -9.06 -14.31 -16.74
C TYR A 43 -8.91 -15.72 -17.33
N SER A 44 -8.72 -16.74 -16.50
CA SER A 44 -8.69 -18.13 -16.94
C SER A 44 -10.02 -18.53 -17.59
N ILE A 45 -11.16 -18.25 -16.96
CA ILE A 45 -12.47 -18.56 -17.55
C ILE A 45 -12.66 -17.83 -18.89
N ALA A 46 -12.27 -16.55 -18.98
CA ALA A 46 -12.35 -15.78 -20.21
C ALA A 46 -11.46 -16.36 -21.33
N SER A 47 -10.25 -16.83 -21.01
CA SER A 47 -9.35 -17.43 -22.00
C SER A 47 -9.89 -18.76 -22.54
N TRP A 48 -10.53 -19.56 -21.69
CA TRP A 48 -11.20 -20.80 -22.09
C TRP A 48 -12.43 -20.54 -22.97
N GLN A 49 -13.24 -19.53 -22.65
CA GLN A 49 -14.41 -19.14 -23.46
C GLN A 49 -14.01 -18.56 -24.83
N THR A 50 -12.84 -17.94 -24.92
CA THR A 50 -12.35 -17.40 -26.19
C THR A 50 -11.81 -18.49 -27.10
N GLN A 51 -11.34 -19.61 -26.54
CA GLN A 51 -10.95 -20.78 -27.31
C GLN A 51 -12.16 -21.45 -28.00
N SER A 52 -13.36 -21.34 -27.41
CA SER A 52 -14.60 -21.85 -28.01
C SER A 52 -15.29 -20.87 -28.96
N ASN A 53 -15.00 -19.56 -28.87
CA ASN A 53 -15.60 -18.53 -29.73
C ASN A 53 -14.57 -17.47 -30.19
N PRO A 54 -14.04 -17.55 -31.43
CA PRO A 54 -12.99 -16.65 -31.93
C PRO A 54 -13.36 -15.16 -31.97
N ALA A 55 -14.66 -14.83 -31.95
CA ALA A 55 -15.14 -13.45 -31.87
C ALA A 55 -14.80 -12.74 -30.54
N MET A 56 -14.42 -13.51 -29.50
CA MET A 56 -14.03 -12.98 -28.18
C MET A 56 -12.54 -12.63 -28.06
N LEU A 57 -11.73 -12.90 -29.09
CA LEU A 57 -10.27 -12.64 -29.07
C LEU A 57 -9.92 -11.17 -28.85
N GLY A 58 -10.75 -10.24 -29.29
CA GLY A 58 -10.55 -8.80 -29.08
C GLY A 58 -10.77 -8.33 -27.63
N TYR A 59 -11.38 -9.17 -26.77
CA TYR A 59 -11.69 -8.82 -25.38
C TYR A 59 -10.70 -9.43 -24.36
N LEU A 60 -9.73 -10.24 -24.81
CA LEU A 60 -8.71 -10.86 -23.94
C LEU A 60 -7.51 -9.95 -23.66
N SER A 61 -7.76 -8.72 -23.25
CA SER A 61 -6.71 -7.86 -22.76
C SER A 61 -6.38 -8.22 -21.31
N ILE A 62 -5.19 -8.80 -21.08
CA ILE A 62 -4.63 -9.04 -19.74
C ILE A 62 -4.72 -7.78 -18.88
N ASN A 63 -4.47 -6.62 -19.49
CA ASN A 63 -4.52 -5.34 -18.80
C ASN A 63 -5.92 -5.01 -18.25
N GLU A 64 -6.97 -5.22 -19.05
CA GLU A 64 -8.34 -4.86 -18.66
C GLU A 64 -8.97 -5.87 -17.70
N LEU A 65 -8.65 -7.15 -17.86
CA LEU A 65 -9.28 -8.21 -17.08
C LEU A 65 -8.52 -8.55 -15.80
N LEU A 66 -7.20 -8.30 -15.76
CA LEU A 66 -6.36 -8.56 -14.59
C LEU A 66 -5.84 -7.26 -13.98
N ILE A 67 -5.01 -6.53 -14.71
CA ILE A 67 -4.17 -5.48 -14.12
C ILE A 67 -5.00 -4.30 -13.59
N SER A 68 -5.91 -3.74 -14.38
CA SER A 68 -6.75 -2.62 -13.97
C SER A 68 -7.65 -2.97 -12.76
N PRO A 69 -8.39 -4.10 -12.76
CA PRO A 69 -9.16 -4.54 -11.60
C PRO A 69 -8.29 -4.81 -10.37
N LEU A 70 -7.09 -5.36 -10.53
CA LEU A 70 -6.16 -5.59 -9.40
C LEU A 70 -5.78 -4.28 -8.72
N PHE A 71 -5.37 -3.26 -9.49
CA PHE A 71 -5.03 -1.95 -8.94
C PHE A 71 -6.24 -1.23 -8.34
N SER A 72 -7.41 -1.31 -8.97
CA SER A 72 -8.65 -0.75 -8.41
C SER A 72 -9.01 -1.38 -7.07
N ASN A 73 -8.90 -2.70 -6.96
CA ASN A 73 -9.13 -3.41 -5.70
C ASN A 73 -8.09 -3.04 -4.64
N ALA A 74 -6.81 -2.94 -5.02
CA ALA A 74 -5.76 -2.45 -4.12
C ALA A 74 -6.11 -1.07 -3.54
N SER A 75 -6.56 -0.15 -4.39
CA SER A 75 -6.96 1.20 -3.98
C SER A 75 -8.07 1.19 -2.94
N ILE A 76 -9.11 0.38 -3.15
CA ILE A 76 -10.22 0.23 -2.19
C ILE A 76 -9.71 -0.32 -0.86
N VAL A 77 -8.89 -1.36 -0.88
CA VAL A 77 -8.31 -1.93 0.36
C VAL A 77 -7.46 -0.88 1.08
N PHE A 78 -6.64 -0.12 0.36
CA PHE A 78 -5.80 0.92 0.96
C PHE A 78 -6.59 2.08 1.58
N ILE A 79 -7.78 2.41 1.09
CA ILE A 79 -8.66 3.41 1.74
C ILE A 79 -8.97 3.03 3.19
N PHE A 80 -9.14 1.73 3.49
CA PHE A 80 -9.38 1.26 4.86
C PHE A 80 -8.09 1.08 5.66
N PHE A 81 -7.02 0.64 5.00
CA PHE A 81 -5.75 0.32 5.67
C PHE A 81 -4.93 1.56 6.04
N VAL A 82 -4.91 2.59 5.19
CA VAL A 82 -4.09 3.77 5.44
C VAL A 82 -4.51 4.53 6.71
N PRO A 83 -5.82 4.80 6.96
CA PRO A 83 -6.26 5.40 8.23
C PRO A 83 -5.79 4.62 9.45
N LEU A 84 -5.81 3.28 9.37
CA LEU A 84 -5.35 2.41 10.44
C LEU A 84 -3.84 2.56 10.74
N LEU A 85 -3.03 2.77 9.70
CA LEU A 85 -1.60 3.04 9.84
C LEU A 85 -1.32 4.43 10.41
N THR A 86 -2.17 5.42 10.11
CA THR A 86 -1.97 6.82 10.51
C THR A 86 -2.57 7.16 11.88
N MET A 87 -3.65 6.50 12.31
CA MET A 87 -4.40 6.84 13.53
C MET A 87 -3.54 6.83 14.82
N ARG A 88 -2.39 6.14 14.84
CA ARG A 88 -1.53 6.06 16.04
C ARG A 88 -0.44 7.13 16.08
N LEU A 89 -0.13 7.79 14.97
CA LEU A 89 1.06 8.65 14.83
C LEU A 89 1.11 9.78 15.86
N PHE A 90 -0.01 10.47 16.08
CA PHE A 90 -0.14 11.54 17.07
C PHE A 90 -1.12 11.20 18.20
N ALA A 91 -2.11 10.34 17.95
CA ALA A 91 -3.09 9.98 18.98
C ALA A 91 -2.48 9.22 20.17
N GLU A 92 -1.46 8.38 19.95
CA GLU A 92 -0.79 7.70 21.07
C GLU A 92 0.03 8.66 21.92
N GLU A 93 0.67 9.65 21.30
CA GLU A 93 1.42 10.67 22.04
C GLU A 93 0.50 11.61 22.82
N LYS A 94 -0.68 11.93 22.26
CA LYS A 94 -1.74 12.67 22.97
C LYS A 94 -2.25 11.87 24.18
N LYS A 95 -2.51 10.56 23.99
CA LYS A 95 -3.05 9.69 25.05
C LYS A 95 -2.05 9.41 26.17
N THR A 96 -0.75 9.34 25.85
CA THR A 96 0.30 8.97 26.82
C THR A 96 0.91 10.21 27.50
N GLY A 97 0.47 11.43 27.13
CA GLY A 97 0.99 12.70 27.68
C GLY A 97 2.41 13.05 27.21
N THR A 98 3.04 12.21 26.38
CA THR A 98 4.38 12.44 25.84
C THR A 98 4.44 13.54 24.79
N ILE A 99 3.29 14.08 24.36
CA ILE A 99 3.25 15.24 23.47
C ILE A 99 3.88 16.48 24.12
N GLU A 100 3.74 16.64 25.43
CA GLU A 100 4.35 17.75 26.17
C GLU A 100 5.88 17.65 26.18
N LEU A 101 6.40 16.43 26.28
CA LEU A 101 7.83 16.11 26.15
C LEU A 101 8.36 16.37 24.73
N LEU A 102 7.53 16.16 23.72
CA LEU A 102 7.88 16.39 22.32
C LEU A 102 7.92 17.89 22.01
N LEU A 103 6.99 18.66 22.58
CA LEU A 103 6.91 20.13 22.46
C LEU A 103 7.96 20.87 23.29
N THR A 104 8.44 20.30 24.39
CA THR A 104 9.53 20.88 25.19
C THR A 104 10.91 20.56 24.65
N TYR A 105 11.04 19.57 23.77
CA TYR A 105 12.28 19.28 23.08
C TYR A 105 12.58 20.35 22.01
N PRO A 106 13.84 20.73 21.75
CA PRO A 106 14.19 21.73 20.72
C PRO A 106 14.06 21.14 19.29
N LEU A 107 12.91 20.57 18.98
CA LEU A 107 12.50 20.06 17.67
C LEU A 107 11.52 21.04 17.06
N ARG A 108 11.70 21.32 15.77
CA ARG A 108 10.75 22.13 15.00
C ARG A 108 9.58 21.23 14.60
N ASP A 109 8.34 21.71 14.69
CA ASP A 109 7.13 20.91 14.36
C ASP A 109 7.21 20.25 12.98
N VAL A 110 7.77 20.97 12.00
CA VAL A 110 7.98 20.47 10.63
C VAL A 110 8.94 19.28 10.58
N GLU A 111 9.98 19.26 11.43
CA GLU A 111 10.93 18.13 11.48
C GLU A 111 10.28 16.87 12.08
N ALA A 112 9.39 17.05 13.07
CA ALA A 112 8.62 15.95 13.64
C ALA A 112 7.58 15.41 12.64
N LEU A 113 6.86 16.32 11.95
CA LEU A 113 5.89 15.98 10.91
C LEU A 113 6.54 15.16 9.78
N LEU A 114 7.66 15.64 9.23
CA LEU A 114 8.38 14.95 8.15
C LEU A 114 8.92 13.59 8.59
N GLY A 115 9.41 13.48 9.84
CA GLY A 115 9.88 12.21 10.38
C GLY A 115 8.77 11.16 10.50
N LYS A 116 7.61 11.57 11.03
CA LYS A 116 6.42 10.72 11.20
C LYS A 116 5.78 10.33 9.87
N PHE A 117 5.61 11.29 8.96
CA PHE A 117 5.15 11.02 7.59
C PHE A 117 6.09 10.03 6.90
N GLY A 118 7.41 10.27 6.93
CA GLY A 118 8.38 9.41 6.27
C GLY A 118 8.41 7.99 6.85
N ALA A 119 8.23 7.83 8.16
CA ALA A 119 8.13 6.50 8.79
C ALA A 119 6.87 5.75 8.33
N CYS A 120 5.71 6.40 8.37
CA CYS A 120 4.45 5.80 7.91
C CYS A 120 4.49 5.47 6.42
N PHE A 121 4.97 6.40 5.59
CA PHE A 121 5.13 6.23 4.16
C PHE A 121 6.13 5.10 3.83
N GLY A 122 7.22 4.96 4.59
CA GLY A 122 8.14 3.84 4.43
C GLY A 122 7.50 2.47 4.70
N VAL A 123 6.70 2.35 5.76
CA VAL A 123 5.94 1.12 6.05
C VAL A 123 4.93 0.85 4.94
N TYR A 124 4.21 1.87 4.49
CA TYR A 124 3.27 1.77 3.36
C TYR A 124 3.97 1.28 2.09
N LEU A 125 5.12 1.87 1.73
CA LEU A 125 5.90 1.45 0.57
C LEU A 125 6.39 0.01 0.69
N MET A 126 6.76 -0.45 1.89
CA MET A 126 7.12 -1.85 2.11
C MET A 126 5.94 -2.78 1.83
N ILE A 127 4.73 -2.44 2.30
CA ILE A 127 3.52 -3.23 2.03
C ILE A 127 3.20 -3.24 0.53
N VAL A 128 3.28 -2.09 -0.14
CA VAL A 128 3.10 -2.00 -1.60
C VAL A 128 4.16 -2.83 -2.33
N ALA A 129 5.43 -2.80 -1.92
CA ALA A 129 6.49 -3.58 -2.55
C ALA A 129 6.23 -5.09 -2.45
N LEU A 130 5.66 -5.57 -1.35
CA LEU A 130 5.28 -6.99 -1.19
C LEU A 130 4.17 -7.42 -2.17
N THR A 131 3.34 -6.48 -2.67
CA THR A 131 2.36 -6.81 -3.72
C THR A 131 3.01 -7.18 -5.06
N VAL A 132 4.24 -6.72 -5.33
CA VAL A 132 5.00 -7.05 -6.55
C VAL A 132 5.20 -8.56 -6.67
N PHE A 133 5.27 -9.29 -5.56
CA PHE A 133 5.37 -10.75 -5.57
C PHE A 133 4.18 -11.41 -6.29
N HIS A 134 2.98 -10.86 -6.14
CA HIS A 134 1.79 -11.39 -6.82
C HIS A 134 1.85 -11.17 -8.33
N ILE A 135 2.40 -10.04 -8.77
CA ILE A 135 2.59 -9.75 -10.19
C ILE A 135 3.67 -10.66 -10.79
N LEU A 136 4.73 -10.93 -10.03
CA LEU A 136 5.77 -11.86 -10.45
C LEU A 136 5.20 -13.27 -10.68
N ILE A 137 4.28 -13.71 -9.81
CA ILE A 137 3.54 -14.97 -10.02
C ILE A 137 2.77 -14.94 -11.34
N VAL A 138 2.03 -13.86 -11.64
CA VAL A 138 1.28 -13.74 -12.91
C VAL A 138 2.20 -13.85 -14.14
N ILE A 139 3.39 -13.26 -14.08
CA ILE A 139 4.38 -13.33 -15.18
C ILE A 139 4.90 -14.77 -15.34
N LEU A 140 5.18 -15.47 -14.22
CA LEU A 140 5.66 -16.86 -14.26
C LEU A 140 4.62 -17.85 -14.82
N PHE A 141 3.32 -17.57 -14.66
CA PHE A 141 2.22 -18.36 -15.22
C PHE A 141 1.80 -17.92 -16.64
N ASN A 142 2.78 -17.54 -17.47
CA ASN A 142 2.59 -17.14 -18.88
C ASN A 142 1.68 -15.91 -19.11
N GLY A 143 1.53 -15.04 -18.11
CA GLY A 143 0.97 -13.70 -18.32
C GLY A 143 1.99 -12.80 -19.02
N ASN A 144 1.59 -12.10 -20.09
CA ASN A 144 2.34 -11.00 -20.69
C ASN A 144 1.70 -9.65 -20.29
N PRO A 145 1.84 -9.20 -19.02
CA PRO A 145 1.35 -7.88 -18.65
C PRO A 145 2.19 -6.81 -19.34
N GLU A 146 1.52 -5.80 -19.88
CA GLU A 146 2.20 -4.63 -20.42
C GLU A 146 2.89 -3.85 -19.28
N LEU A 147 4.12 -3.40 -19.53
CA LEU A 147 4.92 -2.69 -18.52
C LEU A 147 4.37 -1.28 -18.23
N VAL A 148 3.80 -0.60 -19.23
CA VAL A 148 3.33 0.78 -19.10
C VAL A 148 2.15 0.88 -18.11
N PRO A 149 1.08 0.08 -18.23
CA PRO A 149 0.00 0.07 -17.25
C PRO A 149 0.46 -0.35 -15.84
N LEU A 150 1.44 -1.26 -15.75
CA LEU A 150 1.98 -1.72 -14.48
C LEU A 150 2.67 -0.58 -13.71
N ILE A 151 3.57 0.14 -14.39
CA ILE A 151 4.30 1.26 -13.81
C ILE A 151 3.31 2.37 -13.42
N ALA A 152 2.36 2.69 -14.31
CA ALA A 152 1.33 3.68 -14.05
C ALA A 152 0.47 3.32 -12.83
N GLY A 153 0.06 2.05 -12.69
CA GLY A 153 -0.71 1.55 -11.55
C GLY A 153 0.06 1.68 -10.24
N TYR A 154 1.34 1.28 -10.21
CA TYR A 154 2.18 1.44 -9.02
C TYR A 154 2.45 2.89 -8.65
N THR A 155 2.75 3.74 -9.63
CA THR A 155 2.89 5.18 -9.39
C THR A 155 1.60 5.77 -8.83
N GLY A 156 0.45 5.37 -9.37
CA GLY A 156 -0.86 5.75 -8.86
C GLY A 156 -1.07 5.34 -7.40
N LEU A 157 -0.76 4.09 -7.05
CA LEU A 157 -0.85 3.61 -5.66
C LEU A 157 0.07 4.40 -4.72
N ILE A 158 1.32 4.64 -5.12
CA ILE A 158 2.29 5.39 -4.30
C ILE A 158 1.79 6.82 -4.02
N LEU A 159 1.31 7.51 -5.05
CA LEU A 159 0.77 8.86 -4.92
C LEU A 159 -0.51 8.90 -4.08
N MET A 160 -1.40 7.93 -4.29
CA MET A 160 -2.62 7.79 -3.51
C MET A 160 -2.31 7.53 -2.02
N GLY A 161 -1.36 6.63 -1.74
CA GLY A 161 -0.89 6.35 -0.39
C GLY A 161 -0.31 7.59 0.29
N ALA A 162 0.51 8.37 -0.42
CA ALA A 162 1.02 9.64 0.09
C ALA A 162 -0.12 10.60 0.48
N ALA A 163 -1.13 10.75 -0.39
CA ALA A 163 -2.28 11.62 -0.13
C ALA A 163 -3.11 11.15 1.09
N PHE A 164 -3.40 9.84 1.18
CA PHE A 164 -4.14 9.28 2.32
C PHE A 164 -3.35 9.37 3.62
N ILE A 165 -2.02 9.19 3.58
CA ILE A 165 -1.18 9.34 4.78
C ILE A 165 -1.15 10.78 5.23
N SER A 166 -1.01 11.75 4.31
CA SER A 166 -1.08 13.17 4.65
C SER A 166 -2.42 13.54 5.29
N PHE A 167 -3.52 13.04 4.75
CA PHE A 167 -4.86 13.26 5.31
C PHE A 167 -5.02 12.60 6.68
N GLY A 168 -4.56 11.35 6.83
CA GLY A 168 -4.61 10.63 8.10
C GLY A 168 -3.76 11.26 9.20
N ILE A 169 -2.62 11.86 8.85
CA ILE A 169 -1.80 12.65 9.78
C ILE A 169 -2.52 13.94 10.19
N PHE A 170 -3.13 14.64 9.23
CA PHE A 170 -3.90 15.85 9.52
C PHE A 170 -5.09 15.58 10.47
N ALA A 171 -5.70 14.39 10.35
CA ALA A 171 -6.83 13.98 11.19
C ALA A 171 -6.43 13.40 12.57
N SER A 172 -5.16 13.08 12.83
CA SER A 172 -4.68 12.44 14.08
C SER A 172 -4.39 13.43 15.23
#